data_AF-I1Q5Q8-F1
#
_entry.id   AF-I1Q5Q8-F1
#
_cell.length_a   1.000
_cell.length_b   1.000
_cell.length_c   1.000
_cell.angle_alpha   90.00
_cell.angle_beta   90.00
_cell.angle_gamma   90.00
#
_symmetry.space_group_name_H-M   'P 1'
#
loop_
_entity.id
_entity.type
_entity.pdbx_description
1 polymer ?
#
loop_
_entity_poly.entity_id
_entity_poly.type
_entity_poly.pdbx_seq_one_letter_code
_entity_poly.pdbx_strand_id
1 'polypeptide(L)'
;MGDRVKIEVSRYDSSKGRIIYRLPHKDSKRTEDSKDTEDLKDTKDSKDPQGRVVFWSSAGTCGFKSSRKASPYAGQRTAVDAIRTVGLQRAEVMVKGAGSGRDAALRAIAKSEEVAGSTQTLQWKCVESRVDSKRLYYGRFILSPLRKGQADTVGIALRRALLGETEGTCITHAKFGSVPHEYSTIAGIEESVQEILLNLKEIVLRSNLYGVRTASICVKGPRYITAQDIILPPSVEIVDTAQPIANLTEPTDFRIELRIKRDRGYHTEVRKNTQDGSYPIDAVSMPVRNVNYSIFACGNGNAKYEILFLEIWTNGSLTPKEALYEASRNLIDLFLPFLHTEEEGTRFQEIKQVYFPPFKLSKKD
;
A
#
# COMPACT_ATOMS: atom_id res chain seq x y z
N MET A 1 22.61 24.88 -34.08
CA MET A 1 22.75 24.69 -32.62
C MET A 1 21.82 23.57 -32.19
N GLY A 2 22.27 22.70 -31.29
CA GLY A 2 21.42 21.72 -30.61
C GLY A 2 21.98 21.55 -29.20
N ASP A 3 21.12 21.67 -28.20
CA ASP A 3 21.57 21.96 -26.83
C ASP A 3 22.35 20.77 -26.23
N ARG A 4 23.59 21.05 -25.84
CA ARG A 4 24.50 20.08 -25.23
C ARG A 4 24.39 20.20 -23.72
N VAL A 5 23.88 19.16 -23.05
CA VAL A 5 23.90 19.08 -21.58
C VAL A 5 25.09 18.26 -21.12
N LYS A 6 25.90 18.85 -20.24
CA LYS A 6 27.13 18.29 -19.65
C LYS A 6 26.78 17.36 -18.48
N ILE A 7 27.62 16.36 -18.20
CA ILE A 7 27.41 15.36 -17.13
C ILE A 7 28.40 15.64 -15.98
N GLU A 8 27.94 15.65 -14.73
CA GLU A 8 28.80 15.87 -13.56
C GLU A 8 28.40 14.97 -12.37
N VAL A 9 29.38 14.54 -11.57
CA VAL A 9 29.25 13.47 -10.56
C VAL A 9 29.80 13.95 -9.21
N SER A 10 28.96 14.03 -8.17
CA SER A 10 29.26 14.88 -7.00
C SER A 10 29.72 14.22 -5.69
N ARG A 11 29.42 12.94 -5.37
CA ARG A 11 30.06 12.25 -4.21
C ARG A 11 29.91 10.72 -4.14
N TYR A 12 30.84 10.10 -3.40
CA TYR A 12 30.99 8.64 -3.20
C TYR A 12 31.18 8.28 -1.71
N ASP A 13 30.61 7.16 -1.27
CA ASP A 13 30.91 6.44 -0.01
C ASP A 13 31.11 4.97 -0.38
N SER A 14 32.32 4.45 -0.15
CA SER A 14 32.77 3.11 -0.51
C SER A 14 32.12 2.00 0.29
N SER A 15 31.61 2.30 1.50
CA SER A 15 31.31 1.29 2.52
C SER A 15 30.00 0.51 2.31
N LYS A 16 29.05 1.05 1.53
CA LYS A 16 27.63 0.60 1.57
C LYS A 16 27.02 0.14 0.25
N GLY A 17 27.67 0.36 -0.90
CA GLY A 17 27.19 -0.12 -2.22
C GLY A 17 25.77 0.34 -2.63
N ARG A 18 25.23 1.42 -2.05
CA ARG A 18 23.82 1.83 -2.21
C ARG A 18 23.57 2.79 -3.38
N ILE A 19 22.80 2.35 -4.37
CA ILE A 19 22.19 3.23 -5.38
C ILE A 19 21.12 4.12 -4.68
N ILE A 20 21.33 5.44 -4.66
CA ILE A 20 20.42 6.45 -4.09
C ILE A 20 20.48 7.67 -5.00
N TYR A 21 19.34 8.06 -5.59
CA TYR A 21 19.21 9.21 -6.49
C TYR A 21 18.88 10.46 -5.66
N ARG A 22 19.49 11.61 -5.98
CA ARG A 22 19.18 12.91 -5.39
C ARG A 22 19.71 14.02 -6.28
N LEU A 23 18.90 15.04 -6.55
CA LEU A 23 19.32 16.28 -7.20
C LEU A 23 19.59 17.37 -6.15
N PRO A 24 20.50 18.33 -6.41
CA PRO A 24 21.04 19.21 -5.38
C PRO A 24 20.06 20.28 -4.88
N HIS A 25 20.29 20.72 -3.65
CA HIS A 25 19.68 21.90 -3.05
C HIS A 25 20.50 23.15 -3.46
N LYS A 26 19.85 24.25 -3.83
CA LYS A 26 20.52 25.56 -3.89
C LYS A 26 20.74 26.05 -2.45
N ASP A 27 21.99 26.31 -2.06
CA ASP A 27 22.44 27.68 -1.73
C ASP A 27 23.85 27.78 -1.12
N SER A 28 24.43 28.97 -1.28
CA SER A 28 25.62 29.52 -0.61
C SER A 28 27.05 29.12 -1.08
N LYS A 29 27.59 29.94 -2.00
CA LYS A 29 28.92 30.61 -1.99
C LYS A 29 30.15 29.74 -1.59
N ARG A 30 31.20 29.61 -2.42
CA ARG A 30 32.11 30.69 -2.90
C ARG A 30 33.16 30.11 -3.88
N THR A 31 33.71 30.93 -4.79
CA THR A 31 35.09 30.92 -5.39
C THR A 31 35.83 29.57 -5.54
N GLU A 32 36.38 29.11 -6.67
CA GLU A 32 36.86 29.71 -7.94
C GLU A 32 37.21 28.52 -8.89
N ASP A 33 37.47 28.57 -10.20
CA ASP A 33 37.59 29.60 -11.27
C ASP A 33 37.41 28.91 -12.66
N SER A 34 37.50 29.67 -13.77
CA SER A 34 37.81 29.28 -15.16
C SER A 34 36.68 28.75 -16.07
N LYS A 35 35.94 29.75 -16.57
CA LYS A 35 35.52 29.93 -17.99
C LYS A 35 34.42 29.07 -18.63
N ASP A 36 33.68 29.77 -19.48
CA ASP A 36 32.75 29.32 -20.52
C ASP A 36 31.36 28.81 -20.05
N THR A 37 30.58 29.72 -19.47
CA THR A 37 29.09 29.64 -19.45
C THR A 37 28.45 31.02 -19.63
N GLU A 38 28.00 31.32 -20.85
CA GLU A 38 26.83 32.17 -21.08
C GLU A 38 25.79 31.37 -21.89
N ASP A 39 24.53 31.75 -21.69
CA ASP A 39 23.32 31.32 -22.42
C ASP A 39 22.97 29.83 -22.50
N LEU A 40 22.10 29.41 -21.57
CA LEU A 40 20.78 28.87 -21.93
C LEU A 40 19.84 28.90 -20.70
N LYS A 41 18.80 29.73 -20.79
CA LYS A 41 17.67 29.75 -19.83
C LYS A 41 16.64 28.68 -20.22
N ASP A 42 15.88 28.24 -19.22
CA ASP A 42 14.56 27.61 -19.33
C ASP A 42 14.43 26.26 -20.08
N THR A 43 14.80 25.18 -19.41
CA THR A 43 14.16 23.87 -19.58
C THR A 43 13.60 23.36 -18.25
N LYS A 44 12.29 23.06 -18.21
CA LYS A 44 11.59 22.52 -17.03
C LYS A 44 11.85 21.01 -16.91
N ASP A 45 12.86 20.65 -16.12
CA ASP A 45 13.30 19.26 -15.98
C ASP A 45 12.32 18.34 -15.22
N SER A 46 12.32 17.08 -15.66
CA SER A 46 11.40 16.03 -15.26
C SER A 46 11.73 15.42 -13.90
N LYS A 47 10.91 15.74 -12.90
CA LYS A 47 10.84 15.06 -11.59
C LYS A 47 9.44 14.45 -11.42
N ASP A 48 9.31 13.39 -10.63
CA ASP A 48 8.06 13.12 -9.90
C ASP A 48 7.68 14.41 -9.15
N PRO A 49 6.40 14.84 -9.04
CA PRO A 49 6.06 16.14 -8.46
C PRO A 49 6.60 16.40 -7.04
N GLN A 50 6.96 15.35 -6.29
CA GLN A 50 7.63 15.44 -4.98
C GLN A 50 9.16 15.15 -5.00
N GLY A 51 9.80 15.08 -6.17
CA GLY A 51 11.27 14.94 -6.31
C GLY A 51 11.84 13.57 -5.94
N ARG A 52 11.03 12.51 -5.95
CA ARG A 52 11.41 11.16 -5.48
C ARG A 52 11.92 10.26 -6.60
N VAL A 53 12.57 9.16 -6.20
CA VAL A 53 12.98 8.09 -7.12
C VAL A 53 11.76 7.51 -7.83
N VAL A 54 11.81 7.50 -9.17
CA VAL A 54 10.76 6.96 -10.05
C VAL A 54 10.73 5.44 -10.02
N PHE A 55 11.89 4.79 -10.11
CA PHE A 55 12.02 3.34 -10.06
C PHE A 55 13.43 2.95 -9.61
N TRP A 56 13.56 1.78 -8.97
CA TRP A 56 14.84 1.14 -8.69
C TRP A 56 14.71 -0.37 -8.93
N SER A 57 15.79 -1.01 -9.35
CA SER A 57 15.89 -2.47 -9.41
C SER A 57 17.29 -2.92 -9.00
N SER A 58 17.42 -4.18 -8.64
CA SER A 58 18.63 -4.79 -8.09
C SER A 58 18.74 -6.24 -8.54
N ALA A 59 19.95 -6.81 -8.47
CA ALA A 59 20.13 -8.24 -8.73
C ALA A 59 19.25 -9.11 -7.81
N GLY A 60 18.97 -8.67 -6.57
CA GLY A 60 18.08 -9.37 -5.65
C GLY A 60 16.61 -9.37 -6.10
N THR A 61 16.08 -8.22 -6.53
CA THR A 61 14.71 -8.10 -7.05
C THR A 61 14.54 -8.81 -8.39
N CYS A 62 15.60 -8.93 -9.19
CA CYS A 62 15.63 -9.75 -10.41
C CYS A 62 15.84 -11.27 -10.15
N GLY A 63 15.82 -11.72 -8.89
CA GLY A 63 15.86 -13.14 -8.51
C GLY A 63 17.26 -13.76 -8.33
N PHE A 64 18.34 -12.99 -8.44
CA PHE A 64 19.70 -13.52 -8.23
C PHE A 64 20.02 -13.65 -6.73
N LYS A 65 20.59 -14.80 -6.35
CA LYS A 65 20.97 -15.15 -4.96
C LYS A 65 22.49 -15.40 -4.86
N SER A 66 23.07 -15.11 -3.68
CA SER A 66 24.49 -15.31 -3.36
C SER A 66 25.44 -14.64 -4.39
N SER A 67 26.61 -15.23 -4.64
CA SER A 67 27.66 -14.76 -5.57
C SER A 67 27.14 -14.38 -6.97
N ARG A 68 26.06 -15.01 -7.46
CA ARG A 68 25.43 -14.68 -8.75
C ARG A 68 24.92 -13.24 -8.83
N LYS A 69 24.69 -12.56 -7.69
CA LYS A 69 24.34 -11.13 -7.62
C LYS A 69 25.42 -10.20 -8.18
N ALA A 70 26.70 -10.61 -8.15
CA ALA A 70 27.83 -9.82 -8.64
C ALA A 70 28.15 -10.06 -10.14
N SER A 71 27.40 -10.93 -10.82
CA SER A 71 27.69 -11.31 -12.21
C SER A 71 27.39 -10.20 -13.22
N PRO A 72 28.15 -10.12 -14.34
CA PRO A 72 27.84 -9.24 -15.48
C PRO A 72 26.39 -9.37 -15.97
N TYR A 73 25.92 -10.62 -16.08
CA TYR A 73 24.56 -10.94 -16.52
C TYR A 73 23.47 -10.43 -15.56
N ALA A 74 23.73 -10.44 -14.24
CA ALA A 74 22.81 -9.84 -13.28
C ALA A 74 22.71 -8.31 -13.45
N GLY A 75 23.85 -7.63 -13.64
CA GLY A 75 23.88 -6.19 -13.91
C GLY A 75 23.12 -5.81 -15.18
N GLN A 76 23.37 -6.52 -16.29
CA GLN A 76 22.63 -6.36 -17.55
C GLN A 76 21.12 -6.57 -17.36
N ARG A 77 20.71 -7.65 -16.69
CA ARG A 77 19.29 -7.98 -16.51
C ARG A 77 18.56 -6.97 -15.62
N THR A 78 19.21 -6.45 -14.58
CA THR A 78 18.68 -5.37 -13.74
C THR A 78 18.52 -4.06 -14.51
N ALA A 79 19.47 -3.71 -15.39
CA ALA A 79 19.36 -2.53 -16.23
C ALA A 79 18.21 -2.62 -17.24
N VAL A 80 18.09 -3.76 -17.94
CA VAL A 80 16.99 -4.03 -18.89
C VAL A 80 15.63 -4.05 -18.19
N ASP A 81 15.54 -4.63 -16.99
CA ASP A 81 14.31 -4.61 -16.17
C ASP A 81 13.90 -3.18 -15.82
N ALA A 82 14.85 -2.32 -15.44
CA ALA A 82 14.57 -0.90 -15.18
C ALA A 82 14.07 -0.16 -16.42
N ILE A 83 14.80 -0.22 -17.53
CA ILE A 83 14.42 0.45 -18.78
C ILE A 83 13.03 0.01 -19.25
N ARG A 84 12.77 -1.31 -19.27
CA ARG A 84 11.50 -1.89 -19.71
C ARG A 84 10.32 -1.49 -18.82
N THR A 85 10.55 -1.28 -17.53
CA THR A 85 9.48 -0.96 -16.57
C THR A 85 9.04 0.50 -16.67
N VAL A 86 10.01 1.43 -16.71
CA VAL A 86 9.68 2.86 -16.81
C VAL A 86 9.33 3.25 -18.24
N GLY A 87 9.69 2.44 -19.25
CA GLY A 87 9.36 2.65 -20.66
C GLY A 87 10.07 3.85 -21.30
N LEU A 88 10.96 4.51 -20.56
CA LEU A 88 11.57 5.79 -20.91
C LEU A 88 12.50 5.66 -22.11
N GLN A 89 12.28 6.51 -23.11
CA GLN A 89 13.23 6.73 -24.21
C GLN A 89 14.52 7.45 -23.74
N ARG A 90 14.47 8.18 -22.61
CA ARG A 90 15.61 8.83 -21.97
C ARG A 90 15.43 8.81 -20.45
N ALA A 91 16.46 8.40 -19.71
CA ALA A 91 16.46 8.37 -18.25
C ALA A 91 17.85 8.68 -17.68
N GLU A 92 17.92 9.36 -16.54
CA GLU A 92 19.17 9.53 -15.79
C GLU A 92 19.48 8.25 -15.00
N VAL A 93 20.34 7.39 -15.55
CA VAL A 93 20.63 6.07 -14.97
C VAL A 93 21.95 6.08 -14.19
N MET A 94 21.82 6.19 -12.87
CA MET A 94 22.95 6.02 -11.94
C MET A 94 23.13 4.53 -11.57
N VAL A 95 24.15 3.91 -12.16
CA VAL A 95 24.61 2.55 -11.82
C VAL A 95 25.68 2.61 -10.72
N LYS A 96 25.48 1.92 -9.59
CA LYS A 96 26.55 1.74 -8.57
C LYS A 96 26.91 0.28 -8.38
N GLY A 97 28.18 0.07 -8.06
CA GLY A 97 28.89 -1.20 -8.14
C GLY A 97 30.24 -0.99 -8.82
N ALA A 98 31.22 -1.83 -8.49
CA ALA A 98 32.55 -1.85 -9.13
C ALA A 98 32.71 -3.10 -9.98
N GLY A 99 33.55 -3.02 -11.02
CA GLY A 99 33.86 -4.14 -11.91
C GLY A 99 32.75 -4.48 -12.93
N SER A 100 32.91 -5.64 -13.55
CA SER A 100 32.24 -6.06 -14.80
C SER A 100 30.70 -6.09 -14.78
N GLY A 101 30.08 -6.11 -13.60
CA GLY A 101 28.64 -5.90 -13.42
C GLY A 101 28.15 -4.53 -13.89
N ARG A 102 28.94 -3.47 -13.63
CA ARG A 102 28.64 -2.09 -14.04
C ARG A 102 28.74 -1.92 -15.55
N ASP A 103 29.79 -2.45 -16.16
CA ASP A 103 30.05 -2.27 -17.60
C ASP A 103 29.09 -3.11 -18.45
N ALA A 104 28.59 -4.23 -17.93
CA ALA A 104 27.50 -4.98 -18.54
C ALA A 104 26.16 -4.22 -18.45
N ALA A 105 25.86 -3.58 -17.32
CA ALA A 105 24.69 -2.71 -17.18
C ALA A 105 24.74 -1.51 -18.14
N LEU A 106 25.89 -0.80 -18.21
CA LEU A 106 26.07 0.35 -19.11
C LEU A 106 25.96 -0.03 -20.59
N ARG A 107 26.58 -1.14 -21.02
CA ARG A 107 26.42 -1.65 -22.41
C ARG A 107 24.99 -2.09 -22.72
N ALA A 108 24.27 -2.64 -21.75
CA ALA A 108 22.86 -3.01 -21.92
C ALA A 108 21.96 -1.79 -22.06
N ILE A 109 22.26 -0.69 -21.35
CA ILE A 109 21.55 0.59 -21.48
C ILE A 109 21.81 1.19 -22.87
N ALA A 110 23.08 1.30 -23.28
CA ALA A 110 23.44 1.84 -24.60
C ALA A 110 22.81 1.03 -25.76
N LYS A 111 22.75 -0.31 -25.65
CA LYS A 111 22.10 -1.15 -26.66
C LYS A 111 20.57 -1.08 -26.65
N SER A 112 19.94 -0.52 -25.62
CA SER A 112 18.48 -0.50 -25.49
C SER A 112 17.79 0.61 -26.29
N GLU A 113 18.54 1.59 -26.82
CA GLU A 113 18.00 2.70 -27.63
C GLU A 113 17.33 2.20 -28.94
N GLU A 114 17.69 1.02 -29.45
CA GLU A 114 17.20 0.51 -30.74
C GLU A 114 15.85 -0.23 -30.68
N VAL A 115 15.32 -0.57 -29.50
CA VAL A 115 14.13 -1.47 -29.37
C VAL A 115 12.83 -0.69 -29.09
N ALA A 116 12.58 0.36 -29.86
CA ALA A 116 11.42 1.24 -29.73
C ALA A 116 10.21 0.83 -30.63
N GLY A 117 9.98 -0.48 -30.82
CA GLY A 117 9.06 -0.99 -31.85
C GLY A 117 8.23 -2.23 -31.49
N SER A 118 7.97 -2.49 -30.20
CA SER A 118 7.18 -3.66 -29.76
C SER A 118 6.09 -3.26 -28.76
N THR A 119 4.87 -3.73 -29.02
CA THR A 119 3.62 -3.44 -28.28
C THR A 119 3.81 -3.53 -26.77
N GLN A 120 4.00 -2.39 -26.11
CA GLN A 120 4.18 -2.35 -24.66
C GLN A 120 2.87 -2.71 -23.96
N THR A 121 2.80 -3.94 -23.46
CA THR A 121 1.73 -4.40 -22.55
C THR A 121 1.69 -3.50 -21.31
N LEU A 122 0.49 -3.15 -20.85
CA LEU A 122 0.30 -2.47 -19.58
C LEU A 122 0.84 -3.36 -18.44
N GLN A 123 1.75 -2.82 -17.64
CA GLN A 123 2.42 -3.51 -16.53
C GLN A 123 2.27 -2.68 -15.25
N TRP A 124 2.10 -3.35 -14.12
CA TRP A 124 2.19 -2.72 -12.81
C TRP A 124 3.25 -3.38 -11.94
N LYS A 125 3.91 -2.60 -11.08
CA LYS A 125 4.89 -3.10 -10.11
C LYS A 125 4.82 -2.36 -8.79
N CYS A 126 5.19 -3.03 -7.71
CA CYS A 126 5.48 -2.39 -6.44
C CYS A 126 6.90 -1.82 -6.48
N VAL A 127 7.04 -0.51 -6.25
CA VAL A 127 8.33 0.21 -6.22
C VAL A 127 8.87 0.29 -4.79
N GLU A 128 7.99 0.50 -3.82
CA GLU A 128 8.34 0.59 -2.41
C GLU A 128 7.27 -0.10 -1.58
N SER A 129 7.67 -0.83 -0.55
CA SER A 129 6.77 -1.32 0.49
C SER A 129 7.52 -1.31 1.81
N ARG A 130 6.90 -0.74 2.85
CA ARG A 130 7.48 -0.64 4.18
C ARG A 130 6.39 -0.74 5.24
N VAL A 131 6.80 -1.16 6.43
CA VAL A 131 5.97 -1.20 7.64
C VAL A 131 6.53 -0.14 8.57
N ASP A 132 5.84 0.99 8.65
CA ASP A 132 6.27 2.13 9.49
C ASP A 132 5.88 1.87 10.96
N SER A 133 4.76 1.18 11.20
CA SER A 133 4.37 0.61 12.50
C SER A 133 3.42 -0.57 12.32
N LYS A 134 3.08 -1.30 13.41
CA LYS A 134 2.06 -2.38 13.37
C LYS A 134 0.74 -1.94 12.71
N ARG A 135 0.35 -0.66 12.85
CA ARG A 135 -0.89 -0.09 12.30
C ARG A 135 -0.68 0.94 11.18
N LEU A 136 0.51 0.95 10.56
CA LEU A 136 0.82 1.84 9.45
C LEU A 136 1.72 1.14 8.43
N TYR A 137 1.10 0.55 7.41
CA TYR A 137 1.80 -0.08 6.29
C TYR A 137 1.71 0.84 5.09
N TYR A 138 2.82 1.03 4.37
CA TYR A 138 2.90 1.86 3.16
C TYR A 138 3.32 1.04 1.95
N GLY A 139 2.67 1.29 0.81
CA GLY A 139 3.05 0.73 -0.48
C GLY A 139 2.97 1.77 -1.59
N ARG A 140 4.04 1.86 -2.40
CA ARG A 140 4.09 2.64 -3.64
C ARG A 140 4.09 1.70 -4.83
N PHE A 141 3.18 1.94 -5.77
CA PHE A 141 2.98 1.17 -6.98
C PHE A 141 3.08 2.05 -8.21
N ILE A 142 3.47 1.47 -9.34
CA ILE A 142 3.46 2.10 -10.67
C ILE A 142 2.59 1.29 -11.62
N LEU A 143 1.97 1.99 -12.58
CA LEU A 143 1.23 1.43 -13.70
C LEU A 143 1.65 2.16 -14.98
N SER A 144 2.19 1.43 -15.96
CA SER A 144 2.76 1.98 -17.20
C SER A 144 2.80 0.94 -18.33
N PRO A 145 2.82 1.38 -19.62
CA PRO A 145 2.53 2.73 -20.10
C PRO A 145 1.01 2.95 -20.28
N LEU A 146 0.53 4.14 -19.97
CA LEU A 146 -0.85 4.57 -20.18
C LEU A 146 -0.93 5.61 -21.31
N ARG A 147 -2.04 5.71 -22.04
CA ARG A 147 -2.27 6.83 -22.97
C ARG A 147 -2.67 8.08 -22.20
N LYS A 148 -2.46 9.26 -22.79
CA LYS A 148 -2.80 10.54 -22.18
C LYS A 148 -4.23 10.56 -21.60
N GLY A 149 -4.37 10.90 -20.32
CA GLY A 149 -5.65 10.95 -19.58
C GLY A 149 -6.14 9.61 -19.00
N GLN A 150 -5.58 8.46 -19.42
CA GLN A 150 -5.93 7.17 -18.80
C GLN A 150 -5.39 7.07 -17.37
N ALA A 151 -4.28 7.75 -17.05
CA ALA A 151 -3.73 7.76 -15.69
C ALA A 151 -4.65 8.47 -14.69
N ASP A 152 -5.33 9.55 -15.09
CA ASP A 152 -6.36 10.20 -14.28
C ASP A 152 -7.55 9.29 -14.06
N THR A 153 -8.09 8.68 -15.13
CA THR A 153 -9.23 7.77 -15.04
C THR A 153 -8.97 6.61 -14.08
N VAL A 154 -7.83 5.93 -14.22
CA VAL A 154 -7.46 4.79 -13.37
C VAL A 154 -7.10 5.24 -11.95
N GLY A 155 -6.38 6.35 -11.80
CA GLY A 155 -5.97 6.89 -10.50
C GLY A 155 -7.16 7.31 -9.64
N ILE A 156 -8.13 8.04 -10.22
CA ILE A 156 -9.35 8.47 -9.54
C ILE A 156 -10.22 7.26 -9.18
N ALA A 157 -10.42 6.32 -10.11
CA ALA A 157 -11.22 5.12 -9.87
C ALA A 157 -10.63 4.26 -8.73
N LEU A 158 -9.34 3.94 -8.80
CA LEU A 158 -8.67 3.15 -7.76
C LEU A 158 -8.65 3.89 -6.41
N ARG A 159 -8.41 5.20 -6.39
CA ARG A 159 -8.48 5.99 -5.15
C ARG A 159 -9.85 5.93 -4.49
N ARG A 160 -10.94 5.97 -5.27
CA ARG A 160 -12.31 5.84 -4.75
C ARG A 160 -12.57 4.44 -4.20
N ALA A 161 -12.28 3.40 -4.97
CA ALA A 161 -12.51 2.02 -4.56
C ALA A 161 -11.66 1.62 -3.33
N LEU A 162 -10.40 2.05 -3.28
CA LEU A 162 -9.52 1.81 -2.12
C LEU A 162 -10.07 2.40 -0.82
N LEU A 163 -10.64 3.61 -0.86
CA LEU A 163 -11.12 4.31 0.33
C LEU A 163 -12.58 3.96 0.69
N GLY A 164 -13.41 3.58 -0.29
CA GLY A 164 -14.86 3.37 -0.09
C GLY A 164 -15.34 1.91 -0.14
N GLU A 165 -14.63 1.03 -0.86
CA GLU A 165 -15.15 -0.31 -1.20
C GLU A 165 -14.33 -1.46 -0.62
N THR A 166 -13.15 -1.18 -0.05
CA THR A 166 -12.37 -2.19 0.67
C THR A 166 -13.05 -2.57 1.99
N GLU A 167 -13.12 -3.87 2.27
CA GLU A 167 -13.79 -4.40 3.45
C GLU A 167 -12.85 -4.52 4.63
N GLY A 168 -13.23 -3.93 5.76
CA GLY A 168 -12.56 -4.07 7.05
C GLY A 168 -13.25 -5.11 7.94
N THR A 169 -12.48 -5.72 8.84
CA THR A 169 -13.04 -6.47 9.98
C THR A 169 -13.04 -5.58 11.21
N CYS A 170 -14.18 -5.45 11.88
CA CYS A 170 -14.32 -4.61 13.07
C CYS A 170 -15.21 -5.30 14.13
N ILE A 171 -15.19 -4.76 15.35
CA ILE A 171 -16.14 -5.08 16.41
C ILE A 171 -17.34 -4.14 16.24
N THR A 172 -18.55 -4.68 16.13
CA THR A 172 -19.78 -3.89 15.92
C THR A 172 -20.62 -3.74 17.17
N HIS A 173 -20.53 -4.68 18.12
CA HIS A 173 -21.27 -4.64 19.38
C HIS A 173 -20.43 -5.23 20.50
N ALA A 174 -20.58 -4.68 21.70
CA ALA A 174 -20.11 -5.27 22.94
C ALA A 174 -21.30 -5.44 23.90
N LYS A 175 -21.51 -6.66 24.38
CA LYS A 175 -22.51 -7.01 25.39
C LYS A 175 -21.82 -7.18 26.74
N PHE A 176 -22.29 -6.40 27.70
CA PHE A 176 -21.88 -6.41 29.10
C PHE A 176 -22.95 -7.13 29.93
N GLY A 177 -22.58 -7.71 31.07
CA GLY A 177 -23.48 -8.56 31.86
C GLY A 177 -24.72 -7.84 32.41
N SER A 178 -24.53 -6.93 33.35
CA SER A 178 -25.62 -6.14 33.96
C SER A 178 -25.18 -4.68 34.10
N VAL A 179 -25.18 -3.98 32.96
CA VAL A 179 -24.87 -2.55 32.86
C VAL A 179 -26.16 -1.84 32.42
N PRO A 180 -26.59 -0.75 33.08
CA PRO A 180 -27.82 -0.07 32.72
C PRO A 180 -27.67 0.84 31.48
N HIS A 181 -26.54 1.53 31.30
CA HIS A 181 -26.31 2.41 30.15
C HIS A 181 -24.83 2.55 29.78
N GLU A 182 -24.56 3.01 28.55
CA GLU A 182 -23.20 3.18 28.00
C GLU A 182 -22.28 4.10 28.84
N TYR A 183 -22.84 5.01 29.63
CA TYR A 183 -22.11 5.93 30.52
C TYR A 183 -21.84 5.38 31.94
N SER A 184 -22.13 4.10 32.20
CA SER A 184 -21.94 3.54 33.55
C SER A 184 -20.47 3.23 33.83
N THR A 185 -20.10 3.33 35.10
CA THR A 185 -18.87 2.72 35.63
C THR A 185 -19.16 1.30 36.14
N ILE A 186 -18.14 0.45 36.15
CA ILE A 186 -18.21 -0.92 36.69
C ILE A 186 -17.30 -0.97 37.92
N ALA A 187 -17.79 -1.47 39.05
CA ALA A 187 -16.99 -1.58 40.27
C ALA A 187 -15.76 -2.48 40.06
N GLY A 188 -14.59 -1.99 40.47
CA GLY A 188 -13.31 -2.68 40.30
C GLY A 188 -12.62 -2.50 38.95
N ILE A 189 -13.09 -1.57 38.11
CA ILE A 189 -12.49 -1.21 36.82
C ILE A 189 -12.23 0.30 36.81
N GLU A 190 -11.09 0.72 36.25
CA GLU A 190 -10.70 2.13 36.16
C GLU A 190 -11.50 2.90 35.11
N GLU A 191 -11.69 2.31 33.92
CA GLU A 191 -12.39 2.89 32.79
C GLU A 191 -13.91 2.74 32.85
N SER A 192 -14.62 3.75 32.35
CA SER A 192 -16.06 3.69 32.09
C SER A 192 -16.40 2.77 30.91
N VAL A 193 -17.66 2.31 30.84
CA VAL A 193 -18.15 1.50 29.71
C VAL A 193 -17.96 2.22 28.37
N GLN A 194 -18.12 3.55 28.33
CA GLN A 194 -17.86 4.35 27.14
C GLN A 194 -16.38 4.29 26.71
N GLU A 195 -15.44 4.45 27.65
CA GLU A 195 -14.00 4.36 27.35
C GLU A 195 -13.60 2.96 26.87
N ILE A 196 -14.16 1.91 27.46
CA ILE A 196 -13.98 0.52 26.99
C ILE A 196 -14.49 0.38 25.55
N LEU A 197 -15.67 0.93 25.21
CA LEU A 197 -16.21 0.92 23.84
C LEU A 197 -15.30 1.67 22.85
N LEU A 198 -14.69 2.81 23.26
CA LEU A 198 -13.69 3.51 22.45
C LEU A 198 -12.41 2.70 22.28
N ASN A 199 -11.88 2.08 23.35
CA ASN A 199 -10.69 1.25 23.29
C ASN A 199 -10.88 0.02 22.38
N LEU A 200 -12.07 -0.61 22.43
CA LEU A 200 -12.46 -1.70 21.51
C LEU A 200 -12.55 -1.22 20.05
N LYS A 201 -13.00 0.02 19.79
CA LYS A 201 -13.07 0.62 18.45
C LYS A 201 -11.68 0.80 17.81
N GLU A 202 -10.62 0.96 18.60
CA GLU A 202 -9.25 1.08 18.10
C GLU A 202 -8.57 -0.24 17.71
N ILE A 203 -9.15 -1.38 18.09
CA ILE A 203 -8.59 -2.71 17.81
C ILE A 203 -8.71 -3.04 16.32
N VAL A 204 -7.57 -3.19 15.65
CA VAL A 204 -7.51 -3.58 14.25
C VAL A 204 -7.50 -5.11 14.13
N LEU A 205 -8.56 -5.64 13.55
CA LEU A 205 -8.73 -7.07 13.25
C LEU A 205 -8.39 -7.38 11.79
N ARG A 206 -7.78 -8.53 11.55
CA ARG A 206 -7.54 -9.11 10.23
C ARG A 206 -8.33 -10.42 10.12
N SER A 207 -9.18 -10.54 9.10
CA SER A 207 -9.95 -11.77 8.89
C SER A 207 -10.44 -11.91 7.45
N ASN A 208 -10.76 -13.14 7.07
CA ASN A 208 -11.57 -13.45 5.89
C ASN A 208 -12.91 -14.06 6.33
N LEU A 209 -13.63 -13.33 7.20
CA LEU A 209 -14.92 -13.74 7.74
C LEU A 209 -16.06 -13.57 6.73
N TYR A 210 -16.98 -14.54 6.74
CA TYR A 210 -18.32 -14.39 6.20
C TYR A 210 -19.35 -14.39 7.35
N GLY A 211 -20.26 -13.41 7.33
CA GLY A 211 -21.26 -13.19 8.37
C GLY A 211 -20.70 -12.59 9.67
N VAL A 212 -21.52 -12.63 10.72
CA VAL A 212 -21.16 -12.17 12.08
C VAL A 212 -20.57 -13.34 12.86
N ARG A 213 -19.51 -13.08 13.64
CA ARG A 213 -18.95 -14.03 14.62
C ARG A 213 -18.91 -13.42 16.01
N THR A 214 -18.87 -14.27 17.01
CA THR A 214 -18.65 -13.87 18.40
C THR A 214 -17.19 -14.07 18.80
N ALA A 215 -16.73 -13.20 19.70
CA ALA A 215 -15.52 -13.34 20.49
C ALA A 215 -15.87 -12.98 21.94
N SER A 216 -14.99 -13.27 22.90
CA SER A 216 -15.23 -12.90 24.30
C SER A 216 -13.96 -12.48 25.02
N ILE A 217 -14.12 -11.69 26.07
CA ILE A 217 -13.08 -11.39 27.05
C ILE A 217 -13.55 -11.99 28.36
N CYS A 218 -12.71 -12.82 29.00
CA CYS A 218 -12.98 -13.46 30.28
C CYS A 218 -11.73 -13.38 31.17
N VAL A 219 -11.64 -12.34 31.98
CA VAL A 219 -10.48 -12.07 32.86
C VAL A 219 -10.95 -11.96 34.31
N LYS A 220 -10.07 -12.34 35.24
CA LYS A 220 -10.31 -12.31 36.69
C LYS A 220 -9.13 -11.64 37.39
N GLY A 221 -9.41 -10.95 38.50
CA GLY A 221 -8.37 -10.39 39.36
C GLY A 221 -7.89 -9.00 38.91
N PRO A 222 -7.16 -8.28 39.76
CA PRO A 222 -6.55 -7.01 39.39
C PRO A 222 -5.49 -7.24 38.30
N ARG A 223 -5.74 -6.73 37.10
CA ARG A 223 -4.89 -6.95 35.93
C ARG A 223 -5.20 -5.93 34.82
N TYR A 224 -4.14 -5.49 34.14
CA TYR A 224 -4.25 -4.73 32.89
C TYR A 224 -4.69 -5.63 31.73
N ILE A 225 -5.81 -5.31 31.10
CA ILE A 225 -6.40 -6.05 29.98
C ILE A 225 -6.00 -5.42 28.67
N THR A 226 -5.47 -6.25 27.78
CA THR A 226 -5.05 -5.85 26.42
C THR A 226 -5.83 -6.62 25.36
N ALA A 227 -5.72 -6.22 24.10
CA ALA A 227 -6.29 -6.95 22.98
C ALA A 227 -5.80 -8.42 22.90
N GLN A 228 -4.64 -8.76 23.47
CA GLN A 228 -4.19 -10.14 23.59
C GLN A 228 -5.13 -11.04 24.42
N ASP A 229 -5.87 -10.47 25.36
CA ASP A 229 -6.78 -11.21 26.25
C ASP A 229 -8.15 -11.51 25.62
N ILE A 230 -8.37 -11.13 24.35
CA ILE A 230 -9.58 -11.46 23.59
C ILE A 230 -9.51 -12.91 23.08
N ILE A 231 -10.50 -13.71 23.44
CA ILE A 231 -10.74 -15.06 22.93
C ILE A 231 -11.38 -14.92 21.54
N LEU A 232 -10.55 -15.00 20.50
CA LEU A 232 -10.96 -14.88 19.10
C LEU A 232 -11.43 -16.21 18.50
N PRO A 233 -12.33 -16.18 17.49
CA PRO A 233 -12.60 -17.34 16.66
C PRO A 233 -11.40 -17.65 15.73
N PRO A 234 -11.18 -18.91 15.29
CA PRO A 234 -9.96 -19.34 14.60
C PRO A 234 -9.61 -18.68 13.25
N SER A 235 -10.50 -17.83 12.72
CA SER A 235 -10.36 -17.14 11.43
C SER A 235 -10.12 -15.63 11.57
N VAL A 236 -9.91 -15.14 12.80
CA VAL A 236 -9.63 -13.72 13.11
C VAL A 236 -8.28 -13.61 13.81
N GLU A 237 -7.47 -12.67 13.36
CA GLU A 237 -6.19 -12.29 13.94
C GLU A 237 -6.25 -10.84 14.43
N ILE A 238 -5.60 -10.53 15.55
CA ILE A 238 -5.40 -9.14 16.01
C ILE A 238 -4.07 -8.64 15.46
N VAL A 239 -4.09 -7.47 14.80
CA VAL A 239 -2.89 -6.86 14.20
C VAL A 239 -1.96 -6.27 15.26
N ASP A 240 -2.53 -5.75 16.36
CA ASP A 240 -1.78 -5.20 17.47
C ASP A 240 -2.34 -5.65 18.82
N THR A 241 -1.71 -6.69 19.37
CA THR A 241 -2.06 -7.32 20.64
C THR A 241 -1.88 -6.41 21.86
N ALA A 242 -1.14 -5.31 21.72
CA ALA A 242 -0.80 -4.41 22.83
C ALA A 242 -1.78 -3.24 23.01
N GLN A 243 -2.87 -3.17 22.23
CA GLN A 243 -3.93 -2.16 22.46
C GLN A 243 -4.51 -2.36 23.87
N PRO A 244 -4.54 -1.33 24.72
CA PRO A 244 -5.21 -1.40 26.01
C PRO A 244 -6.73 -1.46 25.84
N ILE A 245 -7.41 -2.14 26.75
CA ILE A 245 -8.88 -2.23 26.80
C ILE A 245 -9.41 -1.65 28.11
N ALA A 246 -8.94 -2.18 29.24
CA ALA A 246 -9.35 -1.80 30.58
C ALA A 246 -8.29 -2.19 31.63
N ASN A 247 -8.32 -1.55 32.79
CA ASN A 247 -7.52 -1.89 33.96
C ASN A 247 -8.43 -2.34 35.12
N LEU A 248 -8.28 -3.59 35.56
CA LEU A 248 -8.97 -4.10 36.75
C LEU A 248 -8.17 -3.75 37.99
N THR A 249 -8.80 -3.04 38.92
CA THR A 249 -8.21 -2.59 40.20
C THR A 249 -8.57 -3.52 41.36
N GLU A 250 -9.72 -4.19 41.28
CA GLU A 250 -10.24 -5.11 42.31
C GLU A 250 -10.35 -6.55 41.75
N PRO A 251 -10.50 -7.58 42.62
CA PRO A 251 -10.65 -8.97 42.18
C PRO A 251 -12.05 -9.30 41.61
N THR A 252 -12.48 -8.55 40.60
CA THR A 252 -13.76 -8.70 39.90
C THR A 252 -13.64 -9.65 38.69
N ASP A 253 -14.74 -10.33 38.35
CA ASP A 253 -14.88 -11.10 37.10
C ASP A 253 -15.28 -10.15 35.96
N PHE A 254 -14.36 -9.85 35.04
CA PHE A 254 -14.66 -9.07 33.84
C PHE A 254 -15.03 -9.98 32.67
N ARG A 255 -16.26 -9.80 32.16
CA ARG A 255 -16.78 -10.56 31.03
C ARG A 255 -17.48 -9.66 30.03
N ILE A 256 -17.04 -9.71 28.77
CA ILE A 256 -17.67 -9.05 27.63
C ILE A 256 -17.83 -10.05 26.49
N GLU A 257 -19.02 -10.09 25.89
CA GLU A 257 -19.24 -10.75 24.60
C GLU A 257 -19.15 -9.72 23.46
N LEU A 258 -18.35 -10.02 22.45
CA LEU A 258 -18.07 -9.13 21.32
C LEU A 258 -18.67 -9.71 20.04
N ARG A 259 -19.30 -8.87 19.21
CA ARG A 259 -19.71 -9.25 17.85
C ARG A 259 -18.74 -8.65 16.84
N ILE A 260 -18.14 -9.51 16.02
CA ILE A 260 -17.20 -9.18 14.96
C ILE A 260 -17.92 -9.34 13.61
N LYS A 261 -17.80 -8.34 12.74
CA LYS A 261 -18.34 -8.35 11.38
C LYS A 261 -17.25 -7.92 10.39
N ARG A 262 -17.28 -8.46 9.18
CA ARG A 262 -16.58 -7.89 8.01
C ARG A 262 -17.58 -7.06 7.23
N ASP A 263 -17.26 -5.79 6.97
CA ASP A 263 -18.17 -4.83 6.34
C ASP A 263 -17.41 -3.76 5.54
N ARG A 264 -18.14 -2.89 4.82
CA ARG A 264 -17.57 -1.80 4.01
C ARG A 264 -17.76 -0.44 4.70
N GLY A 265 -16.75 0.41 4.60
CA GLY A 265 -16.87 1.82 4.97
C GLY A 265 -17.11 2.08 6.47
N TYR A 266 -17.91 3.10 6.76
CA TYR A 266 -18.23 3.55 8.12
C TYR A 266 -19.75 3.56 8.31
N HIS A 267 -20.22 2.75 9.25
CA HIS A 267 -21.63 2.68 9.62
C HIS A 267 -21.81 3.14 11.07
N THR A 268 -22.45 4.29 11.25
CA THR A 268 -22.99 4.69 12.55
C THR A 268 -24.27 3.89 12.79
N GLU A 269 -24.20 2.87 13.63
CA GLU A 269 -25.39 2.20 14.16
C GLU A 269 -26.23 3.21 14.96
N VAL A 270 -27.54 3.27 14.69
CA VAL A 270 -28.44 4.11 15.49
C VAL A 270 -28.51 3.49 16.89
N ARG A 271 -28.18 4.27 17.93
CA ARG A 271 -28.21 3.84 19.34
C ARG A 271 -29.61 3.46 19.80
N LYS A 272 -30.05 2.25 19.45
CA LYS A 272 -31.21 1.57 20.01
C LYS A 272 -30.73 0.80 21.22
N ASN A 273 -30.99 1.33 22.42
CA ASN A 273 -30.75 0.63 23.67
C ASN A 273 -31.47 -0.72 23.63
N THR A 274 -30.71 -1.80 23.43
CA THR A 274 -31.23 -3.15 23.56
C THR A 274 -31.26 -3.46 25.05
N GLN A 275 -32.41 -3.93 25.57
CA GLN A 275 -32.58 -4.24 27.00
C GLN A 275 -31.66 -5.37 27.50
N ASP A 276 -30.92 -6.01 26.60
CA ASP A 276 -30.02 -7.15 26.79
C ASP A 276 -28.55 -6.74 27.07
N GLY A 277 -28.29 -5.53 27.55
CA GLY A 277 -26.93 -5.06 27.92
C GLY A 277 -25.95 -4.94 26.75
N SER A 278 -26.45 -4.92 25.51
CA SER A 278 -25.68 -4.86 24.26
C SER A 278 -25.59 -3.43 23.75
N TYR A 279 -24.38 -2.88 23.68
CA TYR A 279 -24.13 -1.55 23.12
C TYR A 279 -23.47 -1.65 21.73
N PRO A 280 -23.94 -0.87 20.74
CA PRO A 280 -23.27 -0.78 19.44
C PRO A 280 -21.95 -0.03 19.57
N ILE A 281 -20.97 -0.44 18.78
CA ILE A 281 -19.70 0.26 18.56
C ILE A 281 -19.72 0.83 17.14
N ASP A 282 -19.31 2.09 16.99
CA ASP A 282 -19.11 2.73 15.69
C ASP A 282 -18.11 1.92 14.83
N ALA A 283 -18.64 1.17 13.86
CA ALA A 283 -17.89 0.21 13.07
C ALA A 283 -16.99 0.89 12.03
N VAL A 284 -15.71 1.11 12.37
CA VAL A 284 -14.68 1.60 11.44
C VAL A 284 -14.15 0.45 10.58
N SER A 285 -14.88 0.10 9.53
CA SER A 285 -14.54 -0.99 8.60
C SER A 285 -13.67 -0.51 7.42
N MET A 286 -12.81 0.49 7.65
CA MET A 286 -11.95 1.11 6.63
C MET A 286 -10.48 0.72 6.83
N PRO A 287 -9.96 -0.31 6.13
CA PRO A 287 -8.57 -0.76 6.29
C PRO A 287 -7.56 0.18 5.64
N VAL A 288 -7.95 0.91 4.59
CA VAL A 288 -7.13 1.91 3.91
C VAL A 288 -7.30 3.27 4.58
N ARG A 289 -6.21 3.83 5.10
CA ARG A 289 -6.20 5.12 5.83
C ARG A 289 -6.04 6.32 4.90
N ASN A 290 -5.22 6.17 3.85
CA ASN A 290 -5.00 7.23 2.88
C ASN A 290 -4.57 6.64 1.53
N VAL A 291 -4.89 7.34 0.44
CA VAL A 291 -4.40 7.06 -0.90
C VAL A 291 -4.06 8.37 -1.60
N ASN A 292 -2.84 8.45 -2.11
CA ASN A 292 -2.37 9.52 -2.99
C ASN A 292 -2.05 8.94 -4.37
N TYR A 293 -2.19 9.74 -5.42
CA TYR A 293 -1.71 9.37 -6.74
C TYR A 293 -0.99 10.55 -7.39
N SER A 294 0.01 10.26 -8.21
CA SER A 294 0.70 11.24 -9.05
C SER A 294 0.86 10.69 -10.46
N ILE A 295 0.77 11.58 -11.44
CA ILE A 295 0.89 11.24 -12.87
C ILE A 295 2.16 11.88 -13.40
N PHE A 296 2.94 11.09 -14.12
CA PHE A 296 4.16 11.53 -14.77
C PHE A 296 4.03 11.30 -16.27
N ALA A 297 4.09 12.38 -17.05
CA ALA A 297 4.00 12.31 -18.51
C ALA A 297 5.39 12.07 -19.11
N CYS A 298 5.50 11.05 -19.95
CA CYS A 298 6.69 10.66 -20.67
C CYS A 298 6.48 10.82 -22.19
N GLY A 299 7.51 11.26 -22.89
CA GLY A 299 7.52 11.22 -24.35
C GLY A 299 8.59 12.12 -24.96
N ASN A 300 9.11 11.72 -26.11
CA ASN A 300 9.95 12.55 -26.96
C ASN A 300 9.33 12.51 -28.38
N GLY A 301 9.01 13.67 -28.95
CA GLY A 301 8.25 13.76 -30.19
C GLY A 301 6.77 13.34 -30.07
N ASN A 302 6.29 12.52 -31.03
CA ASN A 302 4.86 12.25 -31.22
C ASN A 302 4.27 11.18 -30.28
N ALA A 303 5.10 10.31 -29.69
CA ALA A 303 4.63 9.27 -28.77
C ALA A 303 4.66 9.77 -27.32
N LYS A 304 3.48 10.11 -26.78
CA LYS A 304 3.28 10.55 -25.39
C LYS A 304 2.49 9.50 -24.63
N TYR A 305 3.04 9.05 -23.50
CA TYR A 305 2.41 8.12 -22.58
C TYR A 305 2.55 8.62 -21.13
N GLU A 306 1.75 8.07 -20.24
CA GLU A 306 1.71 8.43 -18.82
C GLU A 306 2.13 7.25 -17.96
N ILE A 307 2.68 7.57 -16.79
CA ILE A 307 2.96 6.64 -15.70
C ILE A 307 2.12 7.10 -14.52
N LEU A 308 1.26 6.21 -14.01
CA LEU A 308 0.51 6.43 -12.78
C LEU A 308 1.31 5.89 -11.60
N PHE A 309 1.58 6.73 -10.62
CA PHE A 309 2.06 6.33 -9.29
C PHE A 309 0.88 6.29 -8.33
N LEU A 310 0.77 5.21 -7.56
CA LEU A 310 -0.21 5.05 -6.48
C LEU A 310 0.55 4.87 -5.17
N GLU A 311 0.13 5.60 -4.14
CA GLU A 311 0.64 5.49 -2.78
C GLU A 311 -0.50 5.15 -1.85
N ILE A 312 -0.36 4.05 -1.10
CA ILE A 312 -1.43 3.47 -0.30
C ILE A 312 -0.91 3.27 1.12
N TRP A 313 -1.64 3.81 2.10
CA TRP A 313 -1.41 3.61 3.53
C TRP A 313 -2.55 2.80 4.14
N THR A 314 -2.24 1.70 4.82
CA THR A 314 -3.26 0.84 5.47
C THR A 314 -3.00 0.69 6.97
N ASN A 315 -4.05 0.29 7.70
CA ASN A 315 -4.02 0.08 9.15
C ASN A 315 -3.39 -1.25 9.59
N GLY A 316 -2.81 -2.03 8.67
CA GLY A 316 -2.23 -3.36 8.91
C GLY A 316 -3.20 -4.55 8.79
N SER A 317 -4.53 -4.33 8.76
CA SER A 317 -5.53 -5.40 8.52
C SER A 317 -5.38 -6.01 7.12
N LEU A 318 -5.25 -5.15 6.10
CA LEU A 318 -4.87 -5.53 4.74
C LEU A 318 -3.50 -4.93 4.43
N THR A 319 -2.65 -5.66 3.71
CA THR A 319 -1.45 -5.07 3.12
C THR A 319 -1.83 -4.11 1.97
N PRO A 320 -1.01 -3.09 1.67
CA PRO A 320 -1.25 -2.19 0.54
C PRO A 320 -1.44 -2.91 -0.81
N LYS A 321 -0.81 -4.09 -0.98
CA LYS A 321 -0.93 -4.92 -2.18
C LYS A 321 -2.27 -5.67 -2.22
N GLU A 322 -2.71 -6.24 -1.09
CA GLU A 322 -4.03 -6.90 -0.96
C GLU A 322 -5.16 -5.89 -1.19
N ALA A 323 -5.07 -4.71 -0.57
CA ALA A 323 -6.04 -3.62 -0.79
C ALA A 323 -6.14 -3.19 -2.26
N LEU A 324 -5.01 -3.10 -2.98
CA LEU A 324 -4.99 -2.79 -4.42
C LEU A 324 -5.69 -3.88 -5.26
N TYR A 325 -5.52 -5.16 -4.94
CA TYR A 325 -6.24 -6.24 -5.61
C TYR A 325 -7.74 -6.20 -5.32
N GLU A 326 -8.13 -6.00 -4.05
CA GLU A 326 -9.53 -5.96 -3.62
C GLU A 326 -10.28 -4.79 -4.28
N ALA A 327 -9.69 -3.59 -4.26
CA ALA A 327 -10.23 -2.43 -4.95
C ALA A 327 -10.30 -2.61 -6.48
N SER A 328 -9.29 -3.22 -7.09
CA SER A 328 -9.32 -3.52 -8.54
C SER A 328 -10.44 -4.51 -8.90
N ARG A 329 -10.66 -5.53 -8.07
CA ARG A 329 -11.73 -6.51 -8.27
C ARG A 329 -13.11 -5.87 -8.12
N ASN A 330 -13.32 -5.06 -7.08
CA ASN A 330 -14.59 -4.33 -6.88
C ASN A 330 -14.91 -3.41 -8.07
N LEU A 331 -13.93 -2.66 -8.58
CA LEU A 331 -14.11 -1.85 -9.80
C LEU A 331 -14.49 -2.69 -11.02
N ILE A 332 -13.85 -3.85 -11.22
CA ILE A 332 -14.18 -4.72 -12.35
C ILE A 332 -15.59 -5.31 -12.19
N ASP A 333 -15.94 -5.77 -10.98
CA ASP A 333 -17.30 -6.25 -10.65
C ASP A 333 -18.38 -5.18 -10.90
N LEU A 334 -18.09 -3.89 -10.70
CA LEU A 334 -18.98 -2.77 -11.06
C LEU A 334 -19.16 -2.58 -12.58
N PHE A 335 -18.13 -2.87 -13.38
CA PHE A 335 -18.20 -2.74 -14.84
C PHE A 335 -18.69 -4.00 -15.56
N LEU A 336 -18.64 -5.19 -14.92
CA LEU A 336 -19.12 -6.45 -15.52
C LEU A 336 -20.53 -6.35 -16.14
N PRO A 337 -21.56 -5.74 -15.50
CA PRO A 337 -22.90 -5.63 -16.09
C PRO A 337 -22.94 -4.95 -17.47
N PHE A 338 -22.06 -3.98 -17.72
CA PHE A 338 -22.00 -3.24 -19.00
C PHE A 338 -21.28 -4.00 -20.12
N LEU A 339 -20.65 -5.14 -19.82
CA LEU A 339 -20.01 -6.01 -20.82
C LEU A 339 -21.00 -7.05 -21.40
N HIS A 340 -22.22 -7.11 -20.89
CA HIS A 340 -23.29 -7.96 -21.38
C HIS A 340 -24.18 -7.18 -22.36
N THR A 341 -24.37 -7.72 -23.56
CA THR A 341 -25.59 -7.47 -24.33
C THR A 341 -26.81 -7.99 -23.57
N GLU A 342 -28.01 -7.45 -23.82
CA GLU A 342 -29.24 -7.75 -23.06
C GLU A 342 -29.74 -9.21 -23.20
N GLU A 343 -29.06 -10.03 -24.00
CA GLU A 343 -29.37 -11.43 -24.28
C GLU A 343 -28.35 -12.37 -23.58
N GLU A 344 -28.84 -13.47 -23.00
CA GLU A 344 -28.10 -14.54 -22.27
C GLU A 344 -27.69 -14.28 -20.80
N GLY A 345 -28.67 -14.29 -19.89
CA GLY A 345 -28.47 -14.23 -18.43
C GLY A 345 -27.76 -15.44 -17.77
N THR A 346 -27.23 -16.39 -18.53
CA THR A 346 -26.74 -17.69 -18.02
C THR A 346 -25.23 -17.73 -17.71
N ARG A 347 -24.44 -16.78 -18.24
CA ARG A 347 -22.96 -16.85 -18.25
C ARG A 347 -22.25 -16.33 -16.99
N PHE A 348 -23.01 -15.93 -15.97
CA PHE A 348 -22.54 -15.13 -14.83
C PHE A 348 -21.55 -15.84 -13.88
N GLN A 349 -21.64 -17.17 -13.75
CA GLN A 349 -20.79 -17.92 -12.82
C GLN A 349 -19.43 -18.29 -13.42
N GLU A 350 -19.38 -18.60 -14.72
CA GLU A 350 -18.15 -19.04 -15.40
C GLU A 350 -17.12 -17.91 -15.50
N ILE A 351 -17.53 -16.70 -15.91
CA ILE A 351 -16.63 -15.54 -16.04
C ILE A 351 -15.98 -15.19 -14.69
N LYS A 352 -16.74 -15.25 -13.59
CA LYS A 352 -16.20 -14.98 -12.24
C LYS A 352 -15.17 -16.04 -11.80
N GLN A 353 -15.39 -17.32 -12.11
CA GLN A 353 -14.41 -18.37 -11.80
C GLN A 353 -13.15 -18.29 -12.68
N VAL A 354 -13.28 -17.98 -13.98
CA VAL A 354 -12.17 -17.96 -14.93
C VAL A 354 -11.21 -16.79 -14.68
N TYR A 355 -11.72 -15.60 -14.36
CA TYR A 355 -10.87 -14.40 -14.19
C TYR A 355 -10.52 -14.07 -12.72
N PHE A 356 -11.32 -14.50 -11.73
CA PHE A 356 -11.15 -14.10 -10.33
C PHE A 356 -11.35 -15.26 -9.33
N PRO A 357 -10.42 -16.25 -9.28
CA PRO A 357 -10.45 -17.29 -8.26
C PRO A 357 -10.37 -16.70 -6.84
N PRO A 358 -11.03 -17.30 -5.83
CA PRO A 358 -11.05 -16.79 -4.46
C PRO A 358 -9.65 -16.77 -3.85
N PHE A 359 -9.33 -15.68 -3.15
CA PHE A 359 -8.02 -15.43 -2.58
C PHE A 359 -7.69 -16.44 -1.47
N LYS A 360 -6.73 -17.33 -1.70
CA LYS A 360 -6.15 -18.17 -0.66
C LYS A 360 -5.06 -17.37 0.04
N LEU A 361 -5.27 -17.00 1.32
CA LEU A 361 -4.13 -16.57 2.15
C LEU A 361 -3.12 -17.72 2.18
N SER A 362 -1.87 -17.43 1.84
CA SER A 362 -0.78 -18.35 2.14
C SER A 362 -0.70 -18.47 3.65
N LYS A 363 -1.00 -19.65 4.19
CA LYS A 363 -0.42 -20.02 5.47
C LYS A 363 1.10 -19.89 5.32
N LYS A 364 1.73 -19.28 6.31
CA LYS A 364 3.16 -19.50 6.53
C LYS A 364 3.25 -20.80 7.31
N ASP A 365 3.78 -21.82 6.65
CA ASP A 365 4.45 -22.92 7.32
C ASP A 365 5.88 -22.45 7.71
#